data_AF-A0A385SKP9-F1
#
_entry.id   AF-A0A385SKP9-F1
#
_cell.length_a   1.000
_cell.length_b   1.000
_cell.length_c   1.000
_cell.angle_alpha   90.00
_cell.angle_beta   90.00
_cell.angle_gamma   90.00
#
_symmetry.space_group_name_H-M   'P 1'
#
loop_
_entity.id
_entity.type
_entity.pdbx_description
1 polymer ?
#
loop_
_entity_poly.entity_id
_entity_poly.type
_entity_poly.pdbx_seq_one_letter_code
_entity_poly.pdbx_strand_id
1 'polypeptide(L)'
;MDEFKADLYDYDFQAIYDTIKEHYPIEEDHHHYTRETLKTFAGYKKIERLVGENFFDKKNYKTRWTDFQKFLKQSIDKKIDNTHTLANTCFSGNVTVDELITREYVKTKALRYFISVLGPYYSIYAVDHSEVKLPTKMSAYRNEETRIISYHADHVATVSPVFEYESSFVQLQTRIKERFPTYKFIPYEIGVSTIDGISVYSNVFGGDEDAHKDSIYRGLFGPLVAPKCALRGDKKYGFSEWLKPLSKAESEGLELLRQHIAQTASPSMQKQASIHKVWKIKHWKLLQVMHNPGGGLFGVSLTDIMDLTDPEKIICPAGIRNAPEISSYKMDGENLIFNEKLSYNILEVSPDELKVVMHVNIDAGPRSIRGALCELTYEPLTEWKDPQAIWTSMHRLDKPTE
;
A
#
# COMPACT_ATOMS: atom_id res chain seq x y z
N MET A 1 14.35 -8.47 4.38
CA MET A 1 13.51 -7.32 4.00
C MET A 1 13.72 -7.11 2.51
N ASP A 2 12.67 -6.79 1.78
CA ASP A 2 12.79 -6.56 0.34
C ASP A 2 13.28 -5.14 0.07
N GLU A 3 14.14 -5.00 -0.94
CA GLU A 3 14.63 -3.71 -1.44
C GLU A 3 13.45 -2.88 -1.96
N PHE A 4 13.39 -1.61 -1.57
CA PHE A 4 12.34 -0.70 -2.00
C PHE A 4 12.44 -0.42 -3.50
N LYS A 5 11.32 -0.62 -4.19
CA LYS A 5 11.17 -0.26 -5.61
C LYS A 5 10.20 0.91 -5.73
N ALA A 6 10.77 2.08 -6.02
CA ALA A 6 10.00 3.32 -6.19
C ALA A 6 8.98 3.22 -7.32
N ASP A 7 9.38 2.53 -8.40
CA ASP A 7 8.53 2.17 -9.52
C ASP A 7 8.19 0.69 -9.49
N LEU A 8 7.02 0.38 -8.94
CA LEU A 8 6.31 -0.85 -9.26
C LEU A 8 5.44 -0.58 -10.49
N TYR A 9 5.21 -1.61 -11.31
CA TYR A 9 4.61 -1.45 -12.64
C TYR A 9 3.33 -0.61 -12.63
N ASP A 10 2.42 -0.87 -11.68
CA ASP A 10 1.13 -0.17 -11.57
C ASP A 10 1.08 0.91 -10.48
N TYR A 11 2.14 1.08 -9.68
CA TYR A 11 2.12 1.92 -8.49
C TYR A 11 3.23 2.98 -8.51
N ASP A 12 2.90 4.20 -8.12
CA ASP A 12 3.82 5.33 -8.02
C ASP A 12 4.20 5.59 -6.57
N PHE A 13 5.23 4.90 -6.08
CA PHE A 13 5.80 5.17 -4.76
C PHE A 13 6.96 6.17 -4.85
N GLN A 14 7.21 6.79 -6.01
CA GLN A 14 8.32 7.72 -6.22
C GLN A 14 8.25 8.92 -5.28
N ALA A 15 7.04 9.42 -5.02
CA ALA A 15 6.84 10.53 -4.08
C ALA A 15 7.38 10.23 -2.67
N ILE A 16 7.30 8.97 -2.20
CA ILE A 16 7.85 8.55 -0.91
C ILE A 16 9.38 8.67 -0.95
N TYR A 17 10.01 8.11 -1.98
CA TYR A 17 11.44 8.14 -2.18
C TYR A 17 11.97 9.57 -2.25
N ASP A 18 11.35 10.41 -3.07
CA ASP A 18 11.75 11.80 -3.26
C ASP A 18 11.65 12.59 -1.95
N THR A 19 10.57 12.39 -1.18
CA THR A 19 10.43 13.02 0.14
C THR A 19 11.53 12.57 1.08
N ILE A 20 11.85 11.29 1.13
CA ILE A 20 12.92 10.78 1.98
C ILE A 20 14.28 11.34 1.56
N LYS A 21 14.58 11.33 0.26
CA LYS A 21 15.84 11.86 -0.32
C LYS A 21 16.03 13.35 -0.08
N GLU A 22 14.95 14.12 0.02
CA GLU A 22 15.03 15.55 0.38
C GLU A 22 15.53 15.77 1.81
N HIS A 23 15.26 14.82 2.71
CA HIS A 23 15.46 14.97 4.15
C HIS A 23 16.68 14.21 4.68
N TYR A 24 17.05 13.10 4.04
CA TYR A 24 18.16 12.25 4.45
C TYR A 24 19.17 12.07 3.30
N PRO A 25 20.47 11.97 3.61
CA PRO A 25 21.45 11.57 2.60
C PRO A 25 21.21 10.10 2.21
N ILE A 26 21.40 9.82 0.92
CA ILE A 26 21.37 8.48 0.32
C ILE A 26 22.71 8.30 -0.41
N GLU A 27 23.56 7.39 0.06
CA GLU A 27 24.91 7.18 -0.47
C GLU A 27 25.15 5.72 -0.88
N GLU A 28 25.86 5.51 -1.98
CA GLU A 28 26.14 4.17 -2.53
C GLU A 28 27.09 3.35 -1.61
N ASP A 29 27.96 4.01 -0.84
CA ASP A 29 29.08 3.36 -0.11
C ASP A 29 28.83 3.10 1.39
N HIS A 30 27.57 3.15 1.85
CA HIS A 30 27.17 2.79 3.23
C HIS A 30 27.96 3.53 4.33
N HIS A 31 28.54 4.69 4.03
CA HIS A 31 29.22 5.49 5.04
C HIS A 31 28.21 6.01 6.05
N HIS A 32 28.24 5.42 7.25
CA HIS A 32 27.39 5.88 8.34
C HIS A 32 27.80 7.30 8.72
N TYR A 33 26.90 8.25 8.45
CA TYR A 33 27.08 9.59 8.93
C TYR A 33 27.10 9.59 10.47
N THR A 34 28.13 10.23 11.02
CA THR A 34 28.12 10.64 12.43
C THR A 34 27.02 11.66 12.67
N ARG A 35 26.63 11.86 13.93
CA ARG A 35 25.69 12.92 14.31
C ARG A 35 26.18 14.29 13.85
N GLU A 36 27.48 14.52 13.95
CA GLU A 36 28.14 15.77 13.63
C GLU A 36 28.10 16.03 12.13
N THR A 37 28.35 15.02 11.30
CA THR A 37 28.28 15.14 9.84
C THR A 37 26.84 15.29 9.35
N LEU A 38 25.88 14.56 9.93
CA LEU A 38 24.45 14.70 9.58
C LEU A 38 23.91 16.11 9.81
N LYS A 39 24.33 16.79 10.88
CA LYS A 39 23.93 18.18 11.16
C LYS A 39 24.36 19.16 10.07
N THR A 40 25.34 18.80 9.25
CA THR A 40 25.79 19.63 8.13
C THR A 40 24.90 19.48 6.89
N PHE A 41 24.17 18.35 6.77
CA PHE A 41 23.28 18.07 5.65
C PHE A 41 22.07 19.02 5.62
N ALA A 42 21.76 19.56 4.45
CA ALA A 42 20.67 20.53 4.29
C ALA A 42 19.31 19.92 4.64
N GLY A 43 19.07 18.65 4.29
CA GLY A 43 17.85 17.92 4.64
C GLY A 43 17.67 17.78 6.15
N TYR A 44 18.75 17.57 6.90
CA TYR A 44 18.68 17.45 8.36
C TYR A 44 18.21 18.76 9.02
N LYS A 45 18.70 19.91 8.53
CA LYS A 45 18.22 21.23 8.98
C LYS A 45 16.74 21.44 8.66
N LYS A 46 16.24 20.89 7.54
CA LYS A 46 14.80 20.91 7.22
C LYS A 46 14.02 20.09 8.24
N ILE A 47 14.50 18.88 8.60
CA ILE A 47 13.89 18.05 9.65
C ILE A 47 13.84 18.81 10.97
N GLU A 48 14.96 19.39 11.43
CA GLU A 48 15.00 20.15 12.69
C GLU A 48 14.00 21.31 12.70
N ARG A 49 13.89 22.03 11.58
CA ARG A 49 12.89 23.09 11.43
C ARG A 49 11.47 22.54 11.48
N LEU A 50 11.15 21.49 10.73
CA LEU A 50 9.81 20.87 10.72
C LEU A 50 9.43 20.36 12.11
N VAL A 51 10.36 19.73 12.81
CA VAL A 51 10.19 19.27 14.20
C VAL A 51 9.97 20.46 15.13
N GLY A 52 10.80 21.50 15.03
CA GLY A 52 10.65 22.79 15.72
C GLY A 52 9.25 23.38 15.57
N GLU A 53 8.81 23.53 14.31
CA GLU A 53 7.54 24.13 13.95
C GLU A 53 6.33 23.29 14.37
N ASN A 54 6.42 21.96 14.36
CA ASN A 54 5.28 21.09 14.67
C ASN A 54 5.15 20.78 16.17
N PHE A 55 6.27 20.65 16.89
CA PHE A 55 6.27 20.16 18.28
C PHE A 55 6.62 21.22 19.31
N PHE A 56 7.49 22.18 18.97
CA PHE A 56 7.98 23.17 19.94
C PHE A 56 7.25 24.52 19.84
N ASP A 57 6.70 24.86 18.67
CA ASP A 57 5.75 25.97 18.56
C ASP A 57 4.39 25.59 19.18
N LYS A 58 4.03 26.25 20.28
CA LYS A 58 2.81 25.97 21.05
C LYS A 58 1.53 26.13 20.22
N LYS A 59 1.49 27.10 19.30
CA LYS A 59 0.30 27.38 18.49
C LYS A 59 0.12 26.29 17.44
N ASN A 60 1.18 25.91 16.75
CA ASN A 60 1.17 24.85 15.75
C ASN A 60 0.87 23.49 16.39
N TYR A 61 1.53 23.15 17.50
CA TYR A 61 1.26 21.90 18.21
C TYR A 61 -0.21 21.80 18.67
N LYS A 62 -0.76 22.90 19.20
CA LYS A 62 -2.18 22.95 19.58
C LYS A 62 -3.09 22.70 18.37
N THR A 63 -2.91 23.44 17.30
CA THR A 63 -3.79 23.41 16.11
C THR A 63 -3.65 22.12 15.29
N ARG A 64 -2.44 21.59 15.16
CA ARG A 64 -2.16 20.41 14.33
C ARG A 64 -2.39 19.11 15.10
N TRP A 65 -1.96 19.03 16.35
CA TRP A 65 -2.03 17.80 17.14
C TRP A 65 -3.11 17.81 18.21
N THR A 66 -3.12 18.80 19.11
CA THR A 66 -4.07 18.78 20.23
C THR A 66 -5.52 18.82 19.75
N ASP A 67 -5.81 19.65 18.76
CA ASP A 67 -7.16 19.76 18.19
C ASP A 67 -7.51 18.50 17.38
N PHE A 68 -6.55 17.86 16.71
CA PHE A 68 -6.75 16.57 16.06
C PHE A 68 -7.06 15.46 17.07
N GLN A 69 -6.36 15.41 18.20
CA GLN A 69 -6.65 14.46 19.29
C GLN A 69 -8.08 14.64 19.83
N LYS A 70 -8.53 15.89 20.01
CA LYS A 70 -9.91 16.17 20.42
C LYS A 70 -10.92 15.71 19.37
N PHE A 71 -10.63 15.98 18.10
CA PHE A 71 -11.46 15.56 16.98
C PHE A 71 -11.60 14.02 16.91
N LEU A 72 -10.52 13.27 17.13
CA LEU A 72 -10.60 11.81 17.22
C LEU A 72 -11.44 11.35 18.43
N LYS A 73 -11.24 11.97 19.61
CA LYS A 73 -11.98 11.61 20.84
C LYS A 73 -13.49 11.87 20.75
N GLN A 74 -13.92 12.82 19.92
CA GLN A 74 -15.34 13.11 19.70
C GLN A 74 -16.04 12.06 18.82
N SER A 75 -15.27 11.28 18.07
CA SER A 75 -15.80 10.44 17.00
C SER A 75 -15.51 8.95 17.14
N ILE A 76 -14.51 8.59 17.95
CA ILE A 76 -14.14 7.21 18.23
C ILE A 76 -14.44 6.96 19.71
N ASP A 77 -15.43 6.10 19.98
CA ASP A 77 -15.81 5.70 21.34
C ASP A 77 -14.82 4.67 21.93
N LYS A 78 -13.54 5.04 21.95
CA LYS A 78 -12.42 4.26 22.47
C LYS A 78 -11.41 5.18 23.14
N LYS A 79 -10.63 4.61 24.05
CA LYS A 79 -9.53 5.33 24.70
C LYS A 79 -8.47 5.68 23.67
N ILE A 80 -8.11 6.97 23.61
CA ILE A 80 -7.05 7.47 22.74
C ILE A 80 -5.90 7.99 23.60
N ASP A 81 -4.75 7.33 23.46
CA ASP A 81 -3.53 7.64 24.19
C ASP A 81 -2.51 8.31 23.25
N ASN A 82 -1.84 9.34 23.75
CA ASN A 82 -0.75 9.99 23.02
C ASN A 82 0.54 9.21 23.28
N THR A 83 1.18 8.72 22.21
CA THR A 83 2.48 8.02 22.28
C THR A 83 3.59 8.80 21.60
N HIS A 84 3.31 10.05 21.19
CA HIS A 84 4.30 10.88 20.54
C HIS A 84 5.52 11.10 21.43
N THR A 85 6.69 10.78 20.88
CA THR A 85 7.99 11.14 21.46
C THR A 85 8.63 12.23 20.60
N LEU A 86 9.22 13.24 21.24
CA LEU A 86 9.91 14.37 20.58
C LEU A 86 11.06 13.95 19.66
N ALA A 87 11.48 12.68 19.72
CA ALA A 87 12.51 12.10 18.86
C ALA A 87 11.99 11.60 17.50
N ASN A 88 10.67 11.59 17.26
CA ASN A 88 10.07 11.05 16.04
C ASN A 88 9.71 12.15 15.04
N THR A 89 9.84 11.85 13.75
CA THR A 89 9.40 12.69 12.63
C THR A 89 7.91 12.53 12.32
N CYS A 90 7.10 12.21 13.33
CA CYS A 90 5.67 12.05 13.20
C CYS A 90 4.92 12.39 14.49
N PHE A 91 3.65 12.73 14.34
CA PHE A 91 2.71 12.59 15.43
C PHE A 91 2.27 11.12 15.53
N SER A 92 2.18 10.58 16.74
CA SER A 92 1.75 9.19 16.94
C SER A 92 0.83 9.03 18.14
N GLY A 93 -0.09 8.08 18.05
CA GLY A 93 -0.99 7.75 19.14
C GLY A 93 -1.53 6.33 19.03
N ASN A 94 -2.27 5.94 20.06
CA ASN A 94 -2.93 4.64 20.14
C ASN A 94 -4.44 4.83 20.26
N VAL A 95 -5.21 3.95 19.64
CA VAL A 95 -6.64 3.74 19.91
C VAL A 95 -6.80 2.36 20.52
N THR A 96 -7.14 2.29 21.81
CA THR A 96 -7.29 1.03 22.54
C THR A 96 -8.60 0.37 22.18
N VAL A 97 -8.54 -0.81 21.56
CA VAL A 97 -9.69 -1.61 21.15
C VAL A 97 -10.21 -2.47 22.30
N ASP A 98 -9.28 -3.11 23.03
CA ASP A 98 -9.53 -3.98 24.18
C ASP A 98 -8.37 -3.87 25.19
N GLU A 99 -8.68 -3.98 26.48
CA GLU A 99 -7.70 -3.83 27.56
C GLU A 99 -8.08 -4.67 28.78
N LEU A 100 -7.12 -5.45 29.28
CA LEU A 100 -7.19 -6.15 30.56
C LEU A 100 -6.07 -5.63 31.46
N ILE A 101 -6.44 -5.03 32.58
CA ILE A 101 -5.48 -4.50 33.56
C ILE A 101 -5.65 -5.25 34.88
N THR A 102 -4.56 -5.84 35.36
CA THR A 102 -4.44 -6.35 36.72
C THR A 102 -3.23 -5.69 37.41
N ARG A 103 -2.99 -6.04 38.68
CA ARG A 103 -1.81 -5.56 39.41
C ARG A 103 -0.50 -6.02 38.78
N GLU A 104 -0.49 -7.23 38.24
CA GLU A 104 0.71 -7.95 37.79
C GLU A 104 0.83 -8.00 36.26
N TYR A 105 -0.23 -7.66 35.55
CA TYR A 105 -0.34 -7.91 34.13
C TYR A 105 -1.20 -6.86 33.43
N VAL A 106 -0.77 -6.43 32.26
CA VAL A 106 -1.58 -5.66 31.32
C VAL A 106 -1.59 -6.38 29.98
N LYS A 107 -2.76 -6.53 29.38
CA LYS A 107 -2.90 -6.92 27.98
C LYS A 107 -3.70 -5.86 27.25
N THR A 108 -3.18 -5.42 26.13
CA THR A 108 -3.81 -4.34 25.35
C THR A 108 -3.85 -4.76 23.89
N LYS A 109 -5.00 -4.53 23.25
CA LYS A 109 -5.16 -4.55 21.81
C LYS A 109 -5.36 -3.11 21.37
N ALA A 110 -4.46 -2.57 20.55
CA ALA A 110 -4.54 -1.17 20.16
C ALA A 110 -4.15 -0.95 18.70
N LEU A 111 -4.81 0.02 18.06
CA LEU A 111 -4.37 0.58 16.79
C LEU A 111 -3.31 1.64 17.06
N ARG A 112 -2.11 1.47 16.53
CA ARG A 112 -1.07 2.50 16.49
C ARG A 112 -1.22 3.27 15.18
N TYR A 113 -1.21 4.59 15.24
CA TYR A 113 -1.24 5.45 14.05
C TYR A 113 -0.12 6.48 14.08
N PHE A 114 0.33 6.85 12.89
CA PHE A 114 1.48 7.73 12.66
C PHE A 114 1.13 8.73 11.55
N ILE A 115 1.32 10.02 11.80
CA ILE A 115 1.11 11.11 10.84
C ILE A 115 2.47 11.77 10.60
N SER A 116 3.06 11.61 9.42
CA SER A 116 4.39 12.13 9.12
C SER A 116 4.39 13.66 9.12
N VAL A 117 5.49 14.26 9.59
CA VAL A 117 5.72 15.71 9.43
C VAL A 117 6.58 16.04 8.21
N LEU A 118 7.13 15.02 7.53
CA LEU A 118 8.01 15.20 6.36
C LEU A 118 7.24 15.24 5.04
N GLY A 119 6.05 14.65 5.01
CA GLY A 119 5.20 14.61 3.83
C GLY A 119 3.77 14.20 4.15
N PRO A 120 2.87 14.22 3.16
CA PRO A 120 1.44 13.93 3.34
C PRO A 120 1.21 12.41 3.46
N TYR A 121 1.75 11.81 4.51
CA TYR A 121 1.76 10.37 4.71
C TYR A 121 1.27 9.99 6.10
N TYR A 122 0.55 8.88 6.17
CA TYR A 122 0.18 8.27 7.43
C TYR A 122 0.21 6.75 7.36
N SER A 123 0.26 6.09 8.51
CA SER A 123 0.11 4.63 8.59
C SER A 123 -0.66 4.25 9.84
N ILE A 124 -1.31 3.09 9.80
CA ILE A 124 -2.07 2.50 10.90
C ILE A 124 -1.74 1.00 10.91
N TYR A 125 -1.45 0.46 12.07
CA TYR A 125 -1.45 -0.99 12.28
C TYR A 125 -1.90 -1.30 13.71
N ALA A 126 -2.48 -2.47 13.92
CA ALA A 126 -2.86 -2.94 15.24
C ALA A 126 -1.74 -3.75 15.90
N VAL A 127 -1.69 -3.75 17.22
CA VAL A 127 -0.78 -4.59 18.02
C VAL A 127 -1.51 -5.20 19.20
N ASP A 128 -1.31 -6.50 19.37
CA ASP A 128 -1.58 -7.22 20.62
C ASP A 128 -0.33 -7.13 21.51
N HIS A 129 -0.44 -6.39 22.60
CA HIS A 129 0.64 -6.10 23.53
C HIS A 129 0.38 -6.75 24.89
N SER A 130 1.43 -7.18 25.58
CA SER A 130 1.36 -7.47 27.01
C SER A 130 2.50 -6.85 27.80
N GLU A 131 2.20 -6.47 29.02
CA GLU A 131 3.15 -6.04 30.04
C GLU A 131 3.03 -6.93 31.27
N VAL A 132 4.13 -7.50 31.74
CA VAL A 132 4.21 -8.22 33.01
C VAL A 132 4.97 -7.37 34.03
N LYS A 133 4.36 -7.16 35.20
CA LYS A 133 4.89 -6.34 36.29
C LYS A 133 5.44 -7.24 37.38
N LEU A 134 6.76 -7.37 37.45
CA LEU A 134 7.43 -8.27 38.39
C LEU A 134 8.19 -7.50 39.47
N PRO A 135 7.99 -7.82 40.76
CA PRO A 135 8.87 -7.34 41.82
C PRO A 135 10.29 -7.88 41.58
N THR A 136 11.22 -6.99 41.27
CA THR A 136 12.61 -7.34 40.93
C THR A 136 13.56 -6.65 41.91
N LYS A 137 14.50 -7.44 42.47
CA LYS A 137 15.62 -6.90 43.24
C LYS A 137 16.68 -6.39 42.26
N MET A 138 17.03 -5.12 42.37
CA MET A 138 17.91 -4.43 41.42
C MET A 138 19.40 -4.79 41.59
N SER A 139 19.79 -5.31 42.77
CA SER A 139 21.16 -5.74 43.07
C SER A 139 21.15 -6.99 43.98
N ALA A 140 22.08 -7.91 43.73
CA ALA A 140 22.38 -9.03 44.62
C ALA A 140 23.23 -8.59 45.85
N TYR A 141 23.85 -7.41 45.76
CA TYR A 141 24.75 -6.87 46.77
C TYR A 141 24.18 -5.57 47.32
N ARG A 142 23.68 -5.63 48.56
CA ARG A 142 23.10 -4.58 49.43
C ARG A 142 21.57 -4.50 49.46
N ASN A 143 21.07 -4.08 50.63
CA ASN A 143 19.68 -3.95 51.07
C ASN A 143 18.87 -2.93 50.23
N GLU A 144 18.74 -3.16 48.93
CA GLU A 144 17.92 -2.32 48.06
C GLU A 144 16.44 -2.74 48.05
N GLU A 145 15.56 -1.75 47.91
CA GLU A 145 14.12 -1.92 47.83
C GLU A 145 13.72 -2.73 46.59
N THR A 146 12.81 -3.69 46.76
CA THR A 146 12.17 -4.38 45.64
C THR A 146 11.37 -3.38 44.82
N ARG A 147 11.72 -3.21 43.55
CA ARG A 147 10.98 -2.35 42.62
C ARG A 147 10.15 -3.19 41.67
N ILE A 148 8.98 -2.70 41.28
CA ILE A 148 8.22 -3.32 40.20
C ILE A 148 8.88 -2.92 38.87
N ILE A 149 9.36 -3.91 38.13
CA ILE A 149 9.88 -3.76 36.77
C ILE A 149 8.83 -4.30 35.80
N SER A 150 8.60 -3.56 34.73
CA SER A 150 7.70 -3.94 33.64
C SER A 150 8.47 -4.59 32.50
N TYR A 151 7.99 -5.74 32.05
CA TYR A 151 8.50 -6.48 30.89
C TYR A 151 7.45 -6.48 29.80
N HIS A 152 7.84 -6.08 28.59
CA HIS A 152 6.92 -5.80 27.50
C HIS A 152 7.11 -6.81 26.35
N ALA A 153 6.01 -7.19 25.71
CA ALA A 153 6.04 -8.02 24.50
C ALA A 153 4.92 -7.61 23.55
N ASP A 154 5.28 -7.39 22.28
CA ASP A 154 4.34 -7.31 21.17
C ASP A 154 4.22 -8.72 20.57
N HIS A 155 3.01 -9.29 20.55
CA HIS A 155 2.79 -10.70 20.15
C HIS A 155 2.49 -10.84 18.67
N VAL A 156 1.57 -10.01 18.19
CA VAL A 156 1.12 -9.99 16.80
C VAL A 156 0.79 -8.56 16.39
N ALA A 157 1.08 -8.22 15.14
CA ALA A 157 0.62 -7.00 14.51
C ALA A 157 -0.34 -7.30 13.35
N THR A 158 -1.43 -6.54 13.28
CA THR A 158 -2.45 -6.64 12.22
C THR A 158 -2.35 -5.42 11.31
N VAL A 159 -2.07 -5.61 10.04
CA VAL A 159 -1.65 -4.52 9.12
C VAL A 159 -2.77 -4.04 8.18
N SER A 160 -3.99 -4.51 8.38
CA SER A 160 -5.18 -4.19 7.59
C SER A 160 -6.44 -4.19 8.48
N PRO A 161 -7.59 -3.64 8.03
CA PRO A 161 -8.83 -3.62 8.80
C PRO A 161 -9.51 -4.99 8.81
N VAL A 162 -9.03 -5.91 9.64
CA VAL A 162 -9.56 -7.28 9.76
C VAL A 162 -9.73 -7.69 11.22
N PHE A 163 -10.53 -8.73 11.44
CA PHE A 163 -10.81 -9.32 12.76
C PHE A 163 -11.38 -8.28 13.75
N GLU A 164 -10.93 -8.31 15.00
CA GLU A 164 -11.39 -7.40 16.07
C GLU A 164 -11.06 -5.92 15.82
N TYR A 165 -10.21 -5.62 14.83
CA TYR A 165 -9.71 -4.28 14.56
C TYR A 165 -10.49 -3.52 13.47
N GLU A 166 -11.28 -4.22 12.65
CA GLU A 166 -11.87 -3.70 11.42
C GLU A 166 -12.63 -2.38 11.64
N SER A 167 -13.62 -2.37 12.55
CA SER A 167 -14.46 -1.20 12.80
C SER A 167 -13.65 0.01 13.30
N SER A 168 -12.78 -0.18 14.29
CA SER A 168 -11.96 0.91 14.82
C SER A 168 -10.91 1.39 13.81
N PHE A 169 -10.38 0.50 12.97
CA PHE A 169 -9.40 0.84 11.95
C PHE A 169 -10.04 1.72 10.88
N VAL A 170 -11.18 1.30 10.33
CA VAL A 170 -11.90 2.06 9.29
C VAL A 170 -12.34 3.43 9.82
N GLN A 171 -12.85 3.49 11.06
CA GLN A 171 -13.20 4.77 11.71
C GLN A 171 -11.96 5.68 11.84
N LEU A 172 -10.86 5.17 12.37
CA LEU A 172 -9.62 5.95 12.54
C LEU A 172 -9.07 6.45 11.20
N GLN A 173 -9.02 5.58 10.19
CA GLN A 173 -8.56 5.94 8.85
C GLN A 173 -9.44 7.03 8.23
N THR A 174 -10.76 6.90 8.35
CA THR A 174 -11.73 7.90 7.86
C THR A 174 -11.48 9.25 8.50
N ARG A 175 -11.32 9.30 9.83
CA ARG A 175 -11.06 10.55 10.55
C ARG A 175 -9.71 11.17 10.20
N ILE A 176 -8.68 10.35 9.99
CA ILE A 176 -7.39 10.86 9.48
C ILE A 176 -7.59 11.51 8.11
N LYS A 177 -8.30 10.87 7.18
CA LYS A 177 -8.56 11.43 5.84
C LYS A 177 -9.43 12.69 5.87
N GLU A 178 -10.42 12.77 6.76
CA GLU A 178 -11.22 13.99 6.94
C GLU A 178 -10.35 15.17 7.41
N ARG A 179 -9.42 14.92 8.33
CA ARG A 179 -8.51 15.97 8.83
C ARG A 179 -7.41 16.30 7.83
N PHE A 180 -6.93 15.30 7.10
CA PHE A 180 -5.76 15.36 6.23
C PHE A 180 -6.11 14.79 4.84
N PRO A 181 -6.94 15.47 4.03
CA PRO A 181 -7.52 14.92 2.81
C PRO A 181 -6.50 14.63 1.70
N THR A 182 -5.34 15.28 1.74
CA THR A 182 -4.25 15.05 0.80
C THR A 182 -3.29 13.95 1.24
N TYR A 183 -3.45 13.41 2.44
CA TYR A 183 -2.53 12.41 2.97
C TYR A 183 -2.85 11.03 2.43
N LYS A 184 -1.80 10.29 2.05
CA LYS A 184 -1.89 8.92 1.57
C LYS A 184 -1.47 7.91 2.64
N PHE A 185 -2.16 6.79 2.70
CA PHE A 185 -1.82 5.66 3.56
C PHE A 185 -0.57 4.97 3.04
N ILE A 186 0.44 4.73 3.90
CA ILE A 186 1.63 3.95 3.57
C ILE A 186 1.35 2.48 3.86
N PRO A 187 1.25 1.61 2.83
CA PRO A 187 1.05 0.18 3.04
C PRO A 187 2.17 -0.45 3.85
N TYR A 188 1.88 -1.51 4.59
CA TYR A 188 2.87 -2.14 5.45
C TYR A 188 4.07 -2.69 4.67
N GLU A 189 3.82 -3.38 3.55
CA GLU A 189 4.88 -3.92 2.69
C GLU A 189 5.85 -2.83 2.22
N ILE A 190 5.33 -1.66 1.89
CA ILE A 190 6.13 -0.50 1.49
C ILE A 190 6.84 0.12 2.70
N GLY A 191 6.14 0.29 3.81
CA GLY A 191 6.69 0.86 5.03
C GLY A 191 7.91 0.13 5.58
N VAL A 192 7.94 -1.21 5.49
CA VAL A 192 9.06 -2.02 5.97
C VAL A 192 10.16 -2.26 4.93
N SER A 193 9.93 -1.90 3.66
CA SER A 193 10.96 -1.98 2.62
C SER A 193 12.12 -1.02 2.92
N THR A 194 13.31 -1.37 2.45
CA THR A 194 14.55 -0.64 2.72
C THR A 194 15.00 0.18 1.53
N ILE A 195 15.45 1.41 1.76
CA ILE A 195 16.18 2.18 0.76
C ILE A 195 17.66 2.00 1.05
N ASP A 196 18.37 1.34 0.15
CA ASP A 196 19.81 1.17 0.30
C ASP A 196 20.53 2.52 0.37
N GLY A 197 21.48 2.64 1.30
CA GLY A 197 22.32 3.81 1.43
C GLY A 197 21.71 5.01 2.15
N ILE A 198 20.44 4.96 2.57
CA ILE A 198 19.87 6.02 3.42
C ILE A 198 20.60 6.05 4.77
N SER A 199 20.78 7.23 5.37
CA SER A 199 21.28 7.34 6.75
C SER A 199 20.26 8.06 7.62
N VAL A 200 19.34 7.29 8.23
CA VAL A 200 18.38 7.83 9.21
C VAL A 200 18.98 7.80 10.60
N TYR A 201 19.51 8.94 11.03
CA TYR A 201 20.02 9.09 12.38
C TYR A 201 18.94 8.79 13.43
N SER A 202 19.23 7.86 14.35
CA SER A 202 18.40 7.68 15.55
C SER A 202 19.27 7.79 16.79
N ASN A 203 18.91 8.72 17.68
CA ASN A 203 19.53 8.91 19.01
C ASN A 203 19.18 7.77 19.99
N VAL A 204 18.85 6.56 19.52
CA VAL A 204 18.45 5.48 20.42
C VAL A 204 19.69 5.00 21.17
N PHE A 205 19.76 5.41 22.44
CA PHE A 205 20.79 5.03 23.39
C PHE A 205 20.80 3.51 23.58
N GLY A 206 21.76 2.83 22.97
CA GLY A 206 22.04 1.41 23.18
C GLY A 206 20.99 0.47 22.57
N GLY A 207 21.41 -0.33 21.59
CA GLY A 207 20.65 -1.50 21.19
C GLY A 207 20.52 -1.68 19.69
N ASP A 208 21.35 -2.58 19.18
CA ASP A 208 21.25 -3.32 17.92
C ASP A 208 21.32 -2.47 16.64
N GLU A 209 22.55 -2.33 16.16
CA GLU A 209 22.87 -1.71 14.88
C GLU A 209 22.21 -2.40 13.68
N ASP A 210 21.83 -3.67 13.78
CA ASP A 210 21.49 -4.45 12.59
C ASP A 210 19.99 -4.50 12.25
N ALA A 211 19.10 -4.11 13.17
CA ALA A 211 17.71 -4.52 13.01
C ALA A 211 16.92 -3.74 11.95
N HIS A 212 17.13 -2.42 11.76
CA HIS A 212 16.26 -1.59 10.90
C HIS A 212 16.91 -0.28 10.43
N LYS A 213 18.16 -0.29 9.93
CA LYS A 213 18.84 0.99 9.68
C LYS A 213 18.10 1.89 8.67
N ASP A 214 17.35 1.32 7.71
CA ASP A 214 17.08 2.03 6.46
C ASP A 214 15.65 1.87 5.87
N SER A 215 14.64 1.60 6.69
CA SER A 215 13.27 1.41 6.19
C SER A 215 12.52 2.72 5.89
N ILE A 216 11.53 2.65 4.99
CA ILE A 216 10.59 3.76 4.71
C ILE A 216 9.92 4.26 6.00
N TYR A 217 9.44 3.36 6.86
CA TYR A 217 8.84 3.73 8.14
C TYR A 217 9.80 4.51 9.03
N ARG A 218 11.07 4.14 9.05
CA ARG A 218 12.07 4.86 9.81
C ARG A 218 12.32 6.25 9.23
N GLY A 219 12.43 6.37 7.91
CA GLY A 219 12.59 7.65 7.22
C GLY A 219 11.40 8.60 7.45
N LEU A 220 10.17 8.10 7.33
CA LEU A 220 8.96 8.93 7.40
C LEU A 220 8.47 9.19 8.83
N PHE A 221 8.55 8.19 9.70
CA PHE A 221 7.87 8.19 11.01
C PHE A 221 8.81 8.02 12.21
N GLY A 222 10.04 7.54 12.00
CA GLY A 222 11.04 7.34 13.06
C GLY A 222 11.26 5.89 13.50
N PRO A 223 12.18 5.64 14.45
CA PRO A 223 12.77 4.32 14.70
C PRO A 223 11.84 3.28 15.36
N LEU A 224 10.72 3.68 15.96
CA LEU A 224 9.86 2.80 16.76
C LEU A 224 8.57 2.36 16.05
N VAL A 225 8.52 2.50 14.72
CA VAL A 225 7.26 2.34 13.96
C VAL A 225 7.03 0.92 13.48
N ALA A 226 8.05 0.19 13.04
CA ALA A 226 7.85 -1.17 12.52
C ALA A 226 7.71 -2.19 13.69
N PRO A 227 6.61 -2.97 13.76
CA PRO A 227 6.46 -4.00 14.78
C PRO A 227 7.45 -5.16 14.54
N LYS A 228 8.07 -5.65 15.62
CA LYS A 228 9.02 -6.78 15.64
C LYS A 228 8.36 -8.08 16.10
N CYS A 229 7.21 -8.40 15.54
CA CYS A 229 6.41 -9.56 15.96
C CYS A 229 5.74 -10.23 14.76
N ALA A 230 4.98 -11.30 15.02
CA ALA A 230 4.25 -12.00 13.97
C ALA A 230 3.26 -11.04 13.27
N LEU A 231 3.05 -11.24 11.97
CA LEU A 231 2.17 -10.39 11.16
C LEU A 231 0.93 -11.15 10.72
N ARG A 232 -0.22 -10.47 10.70
CA ARG A 232 -1.46 -10.94 10.07
C ARG A 232 -2.16 -9.80 9.32
N GLY A 233 -3.08 -10.16 8.43
CA GLY A 233 -3.80 -9.22 7.56
C GLY A 233 -3.13 -9.01 6.20
N ASP A 234 -3.69 -8.11 5.41
CA ASP A 234 -3.24 -7.78 4.07
C ASP A 234 -2.09 -6.75 4.11
N LYS A 235 -0.87 -7.19 3.77
CA LYS A 235 0.32 -6.33 3.73
C LYS A 235 0.24 -5.25 2.64
N LYS A 236 -0.61 -5.46 1.62
CA LYS A 236 -0.86 -4.56 0.50
C LYS A 236 -2.06 -3.64 0.71
N TYR A 237 -2.65 -3.66 1.90
CA TYR A 237 -3.73 -2.75 2.22
C TYR A 237 -3.31 -1.30 1.99
N GLY A 238 -4.11 -0.56 1.20
CA GLY A 238 -3.85 0.82 0.81
C GLY A 238 -3.02 1.02 -0.47
N PHE A 239 -2.56 -0.05 -1.14
CA PHE A 239 -1.86 0.05 -2.43
C PHE A 239 -2.66 0.82 -3.49
N SER A 240 -3.99 0.72 -3.47
CA SER A 240 -4.85 1.42 -4.43
C SER A 240 -4.76 2.95 -4.39
N GLU A 241 -4.33 3.55 -3.27
CA GLU A 241 -4.08 5.00 -3.19
C GLU A 241 -2.85 5.45 -4.00
N TRP A 242 -2.05 4.48 -4.46
CA TRP A 242 -0.79 4.68 -5.16
C TRP A 242 -0.84 4.24 -6.61
N LEU A 243 -2.00 3.88 -7.13
CA LEU A 243 -2.15 3.54 -8.54
C LEU A 243 -1.68 4.70 -9.41
N LYS A 244 -0.81 4.38 -10.37
CA LYS A 244 -0.39 5.32 -11.40
C LYS A 244 -1.63 5.82 -12.15
N PRO A 245 -1.73 7.13 -12.45
CA PRO A 245 -2.71 7.60 -13.41
C PRO A 245 -2.56 6.82 -14.71
N LEU A 246 -3.68 6.49 -15.35
CA LEU A 246 -3.64 5.87 -16.66
C LEU A 246 -2.85 6.78 -17.61
N SER A 247 -1.94 6.18 -18.38
CA SER A 247 -1.30 6.87 -19.49
C SER A 247 -2.37 7.36 -20.48
N LYS A 248 -1.99 8.31 -21.34
CA LYS A 248 -2.89 8.80 -22.39
C LYS A 248 -3.43 7.66 -23.26
N ALA A 249 -2.56 6.71 -23.64
CA ALA A 249 -2.95 5.55 -24.43
C ALA A 249 -3.90 4.60 -23.67
N GLU A 250 -3.64 4.34 -22.39
CA GLU A 250 -4.56 3.53 -21.55
C GLU A 250 -5.92 4.23 -21.38
N SER A 251 -5.93 5.56 -21.23
CA SER A 251 -7.16 6.34 -21.11
C SER A 251 -7.98 6.33 -22.41
N GLU A 252 -7.31 6.49 -23.55
CA GLU A 252 -7.93 6.40 -24.88
C GLU A 252 -8.47 4.99 -25.15
N GLY A 253 -7.71 3.95 -24.79
CA GLY A 253 -8.16 2.56 -24.88
C GLY A 253 -9.39 2.27 -24.03
N LEU A 254 -9.39 2.75 -22.77
CA LEU A 254 -10.54 2.62 -21.87
C LEU A 254 -11.79 3.32 -22.45
N GLU A 255 -11.63 4.51 -23.03
CA GLU A 255 -12.75 5.24 -23.63
C GLU A 255 -13.30 4.54 -24.89
N LEU A 256 -12.44 3.96 -25.72
CA LEU A 256 -12.86 3.13 -26.84
C LEU A 256 -13.64 1.89 -26.37
N LEU A 257 -13.18 1.23 -25.31
CA LEU A 257 -13.91 0.11 -24.71
C LEU A 257 -15.29 0.55 -24.21
N ARG A 258 -15.38 1.71 -23.55
CA ARG A 258 -16.68 2.28 -23.10
C ARG A 258 -17.64 2.48 -24.26
N GLN A 259 -17.15 3.08 -25.34
CA GLN A 259 -17.95 3.32 -26.53
C GLN A 259 -18.40 2.01 -27.18
N HIS A 260 -17.53 1.01 -27.23
CA HIS A 260 -17.86 -0.30 -27.76
C HIS A 260 -18.93 -1.00 -26.93
N ILE A 261 -18.74 -1.15 -25.61
CA ILE A 261 -19.72 -1.76 -24.70
C ILE A 261 -21.09 -1.05 -24.82
N ALA A 262 -21.10 0.28 -24.92
CA ALA A 262 -22.34 1.05 -25.09
C ALA A 262 -23.05 0.76 -26.44
N GLN A 263 -22.30 0.36 -27.48
CA GLN A 263 -22.83 0.04 -28.81
C GLN A 263 -23.23 -1.44 -28.95
N THR A 264 -22.52 -2.37 -28.30
CA THR A 264 -22.67 -3.81 -28.55
C THR A 264 -23.36 -4.56 -27.42
N ALA A 265 -23.28 -4.09 -26.17
CA ALA A 265 -23.87 -4.80 -25.05
C ALA A 265 -25.40 -4.61 -25.02
N SER A 266 -26.12 -5.68 -24.70
CA SER A 266 -27.58 -5.61 -24.49
C SER A 266 -27.94 -4.69 -23.30
N PRO A 267 -29.15 -4.11 -23.23
CA PRO A 267 -29.52 -3.20 -22.15
C PRO A 267 -29.43 -3.79 -20.72
N SER A 268 -29.61 -5.11 -20.57
CA SER A 268 -29.38 -5.80 -19.29
C SER A 268 -27.88 -5.92 -18.96
N MET A 269 -27.04 -6.13 -19.98
CA MET A 269 -25.59 -6.15 -19.83
C MET A 269 -25.00 -4.75 -19.64
N GLN A 270 -25.51 -3.69 -20.27
CA GLN A 270 -25.07 -2.32 -20.01
C GLN A 270 -25.29 -1.88 -18.55
N LYS A 271 -26.30 -2.45 -17.88
CA LYS A 271 -26.55 -2.24 -16.44
C LYS A 271 -25.63 -3.05 -15.52
N GLN A 272 -25.03 -4.13 -16.02
CA GLN A 272 -24.12 -5.01 -15.28
C GLN A 272 -22.63 -4.78 -15.64
N ALA A 273 -22.37 -4.25 -16.84
CA ALA A 273 -21.07 -3.88 -17.37
C ALA A 273 -20.61 -2.59 -16.70
N SER A 274 -20.23 -2.72 -15.44
CA SER A 274 -19.41 -1.70 -14.82
C SER A 274 -18.02 -1.79 -15.48
N ILE A 275 -17.60 -0.73 -16.17
CA ILE A 275 -16.33 -0.59 -16.91
C ILE A 275 -15.07 -0.77 -16.02
N HIS A 276 -15.23 -1.21 -14.77
CA HIS A 276 -14.20 -1.30 -13.76
C HIS A 276 -13.21 -2.46 -13.95
N LYS A 277 -13.32 -3.23 -15.04
CA LYS A 277 -12.54 -4.46 -15.25
C LYS A 277 -11.79 -4.40 -16.57
N VAL A 278 -10.70 -3.65 -16.61
CA VAL A 278 -9.68 -3.80 -17.65
C VAL A 278 -8.65 -4.80 -17.14
N TRP A 279 -8.50 -5.91 -17.85
CA TRP A 279 -7.50 -6.93 -17.54
C TRP A 279 -6.12 -6.40 -17.88
N LYS A 280 -5.23 -6.24 -16.88
CA LYS A 280 -3.81 -5.99 -17.10
C LYS A 280 -3.04 -7.30 -17.01
N ILE A 281 -2.19 -7.58 -17.99
CA ILE A 281 -1.28 -8.74 -17.97
C ILE A 281 -0.17 -8.47 -16.95
N LYS A 282 -0.23 -9.03 -15.75
CA LYS A 282 0.69 -8.65 -14.66
C LYS A 282 2.16 -9.04 -14.87
N HIS A 283 2.44 -10.12 -15.59
CA HIS A 283 3.81 -10.62 -15.79
C HIS A 283 4.05 -11.26 -17.16
N TRP A 284 5.00 -10.69 -17.92
CA TRP A 284 5.70 -11.39 -19.00
C TRP A 284 7.10 -11.78 -18.52
N LYS A 285 7.25 -12.92 -17.83
CA LYS A 285 8.59 -13.46 -17.54
C LYS A 285 9.11 -14.19 -18.78
N LEU A 286 9.78 -13.40 -19.63
CA LEU A 286 10.79 -13.80 -20.63
C LEU A 286 10.72 -15.26 -21.12
N LEU A 287 9.86 -15.52 -22.10
CA LEU A 287 10.37 -16.26 -23.26
C LEU A 287 11.47 -15.37 -23.85
N GLN A 288 12.71 -15.85 -23.89
CA GLN A 288 13.76 -15.23 -24.70
C GLN A 288 13.14 -14.92 -26.06
N VAL A 289 13.19 -13.65 -26.43
CA VAL A 289 12.60 -13.11 -27.66
C VAL A 289 12.97 -14.03 -28.81
N MET A 290 12.03 -14.87 -29.26
CA MET A 290 12.21 -15.63 -30.48
C MET A 290 12.04 -14.65 -31.62
N HIS A 291 13.15 -14.05 -32.06
CA HIS A 291 13.23 -13.45 -33.38
C HIS A 291 13.05 -14.58 -34.39
N ASN A 292 11.81 -14.77 -34.83
CA ASN A 292 11.53 -15.57 -36.01
C ASN A 292 11.87 -14.67 -37.23
N PRO A 293 12.79 -15.03 -38.13
CA PRO A 293 13.23 -14.17 -39.24
C PRO A 293 12.17 -13.88 -40.32
N GLY A 294 10.89 -14.09 -40.05
CA GLY A 294 9.81 -13.87 -41.01
C GLY A 294 8.39 -13.93 -40.41
N GLY A 295 8.23 -13.79 -39.09
CA GLY A 295 6.92 -13.87 -38.44
C GLY A 295 6.72 -12.72 -37.47
N GLY A 296 5.58 -12.05 -37.55
CA GLY A 296 5.22 -10.90 -36.72
C GLY A 296 5.39 -11.17 -35.22
N LEU A 297 5.65 -10.10 -34.47
CA LEU A 297 5.63 -10.12 -33.02
C LEU A 297 4.22 -10.50 -32.55
N PHE A 298 4.08 -11.70 -32.00
CA PHE A 298 2.91 -12.06 -31.20
C PHE A 298 3.13 -11.55 -29.79
N GLY A 299 2.69 -10.32 -29.55
CA GLY A 299 2.60 -9.75 -28.21
C GLY A 299 1.20 -9.20 -28.06
N VAL A 300 0.40 -9.81 -27.19
CA VAL A 300 -0.71 -9.09 -26.57
C VAL A 300 -0.06 -7.99 -25.74
N SER A 301 -0.25 -6.73 -26.13
CA SER A 301 0.28 -5.60 -25.38
C SER A 301 -0.34 -5.59 -24.00
N LEU A 302 0.39 -5.08 -22.99
CA LEU A 302 -0.12 -4.81 -21.65
C LEU A 302 -1.35 -3.89 -21.63
N THR A 303 -1.62 -3.24 -22.75
CA THR A 303 -2.74 -2.35 -22.98
C THR A 303 -3.93 -3.01 -23.69
N ASP A 304 -3.80 -4.24 -24.20
CA ASP A 304 -4.86 -4.91 -24.95
C ASP A 304 -6.10 -5.19 -24.11
N ILE A 305 -7.26 -4.78 -24.61
CA ILE A 305 -8.53 -4.88 -23.91
C ILE A 305 -9.36 -5.97 -24.56
N MET A 306 -9.60 -7.04 -23.82
CA MET A 306 -10.50 -8.12 -24.26
C MET A 306 -11.92 -7.81 -23.79
N ASP A 307 -12.83 -7.57 -24.74
CA ASP A 307 -14.25 -7.50 -24.45
C ASP A 307 -14.85 -8.91 -24.53
N LEU A 308 -15.09 -9.52 -23.36
CA LEU A 308 -15.68 -10.86 -23.28
C LEU A 308 -17.20 -10.87 -23.47
N THR A 309 -17.83 -9.70 -23.66
CA THR A 309 -19.28 -9.59 -23.91
C THR A 309 -19.63 -9.79 -25.39
N ASP A 310 -18.65 -9.60 -26.29
CA ASP A 310 -18.72 -9.97 -27.70
C ASP A 310 -17.69 -11.08 -27.97
N PRO A 311 -18.11 -12.37 -27.99
CA PRO A 311 -17.20 -13.51 -28.08
C PRO A 311 -16.39 -13.61 -29.38
N GLU A 312 -16.54 -12.64 -30.29
CA GLU A 312 -15.84 -12.56 -31.57
C GLU A 312 -14.83 -11.40 -31.67
N LYS A 313 -14.70 -10.50 -30.67
CA LYS A 313 -13.90 -9.26 -30.81
C LYS A 313 -12.95 -8.93 -29.65
N ILE A 314 -11.67 -8.76 -29.95
CA ILE A 314 -10.69 -8.15 -29.04
C ILE A 314 -10.34 -6.76 -29.54
N ILE A 315 -10.32 -5.78 -28.62
CA ILE A 315 -9.91 -4.41 -28.91
C ILE A 315 -8.46 -4.27 -28.45
N CYS A 316 -7.52 -4.45 -29.37
CA CYS A 316 -6.13 -4.08 -29.12
C CYS A 316 -6.02 -2.55 -29.31
N PRO A 317 -5.69 -1.75 -28.27
CA PRO A 317 -5.31 -0.38 -28.49
C PRO A 317 -4.09 -0.38 -29.39
N ALA A 318 -4.13 0.56 -30.32
CA ALA A 318 -3.20 0.67 -31.42
C ALA A 318 -1.76 0.40 -30.96
N GLY A 319 -1.13 -0.62 -31.56
CA GLY A 319 0.32 -0.63 -31.67
C GLY A 319 0.80 0.61 -32.46
N ILE A 320 2.03 0.56 -32.94
CA ILE A 320 2.79 1.63 -33.65
C ILE A 320 2.01 2.34 -34.80
N ARG A 321 0.83 1.86 -35.21
CA ARG A 321 0.03 2.32 -36.35
C ARG A 321 -1.14 3.27 -36.04
N ASN A 322 -1.32 3.76 -34.81
CA ASN A 322 -2.33 4.78 -34.46
C ASN A 322 -3.81 4.46 -34.83
N ALA A 323 -4.16 3.20 -35.07
CA ALA A 323 -5.54 2.76 -35.24
C ALA A 323 -5.76 1.46 -34.43
N PRO A 324 -6.88 1.31 -33.70
CA PRO A 324 -7.21 0.06 -33.02
C PRO A 324 -7.36 -1.05 -34.07
N GLU A 325 -6.60 -2.13 -33.94
CA GLU A 325 -6.81 -3.33 -34.75
C GLU A 325 -7.75 -4.26 -33.99
N ILE A 326 -8.93 -4.51 -34.56
CA ILE A 326 -9.85 -5.53 -34.07
C ILE A 326 -9.28 -6.86 -34.56
N SER A 327 -8.71 -7.64 -33.65
CA SER A 327 -8.35 -9.03 -33.93
C SER A 327 -9.53 -9.92 -33.56
N SER A 328 -9.99 -10.72 -34.52
CA SER A 328 -11.02 -11.72 -34.26
C SER A 328 -10.44 -12.86 -33.43
N TYR A 329 -11.19 -13.32 -32.43
CA TYR A 329 -10.94 -14.58 -31.75
C TYR A 329 -12.18 -15.46 -31.82
N LYS A 330 -12.01 -16.74 -31.49
CA LYS A 330 -13.09 -17.70 -31.38
C LYS A 330 -13.03 -18.36 -30.02
N MET A 331 -14.18 -18.44 -29.34
CA MET A 331 -14.34 -19.33 -28.20
C MET A 331 -14.55 -20.77 -28.68
N ASP A 332 -13.78 -21.71 -28.13
CA ASP A 332 -13.97 -23.15 -28.30
C ASP A 332 -13.89 -23.86 -26.94
N GLY A 333 -15.06 -24.03 -26.32
CA GLY A 333 -15.15 -24.44 -24.91
C GLY A 333 -14.51 -23.40 -24.00
N GLU A 334 -13.53 -23.84 -23.21
CA GLU A 334 -12.73 -22.99 -22.32
C GLU A 334 -11.54 -22.33 -23.05
N ASN A 335 -11.41 -22.47 -24.37
CA ASN A 335 -10.27 -21.93 -25.12
C ASN A 335 -10.64 -20.65 -25.87
N LEU A 336 -9.88 -19.58 -25.63
CA LEU A 336 -9.81 -18.37 -26.43
C LEU A 336 -8.82 -18.60 -27.59
N ILE A 337 -9.31 -18.88 -28.79
CA ILE A 337 -8.49 -19.13 -29.98
C ILE A 337 -8.32 -17.84 -30.76
N PHE A 338 -7.11 -17.30 -30.82
CA PHE A 338 -6.81 -16.09 -31.58
C PHE A 338 -6.46 -16.42 -33.04
N ASN A 339 -5.75 -17.52 -33.24
CA ASN A 339 -5.44 -18.11 -34.54
C ASN A 339 -4.96 -19.55 -34.36
N GLU A 340 -4.60 -20.23 -35.45
CA GLU A 340 -4.10 -21.62 -35.43
C GLU A 340 -2.84 -21.83 -34.57
N LYS A 341 -2.12 -20.74 -34.25
CA LYS A 341 -0.84 -20.74 -33.52
C LYS A 341 -0.95 -20.26 -32.09
N LEU A 342 -2.08 -19.69 -31.68
CA LEU A 342 -2.22 -19.10 -30.35
C LEU A 342 -3.64 -19.30 -29.82
N SER A 343 -3.73 -19.98 -28.68
CA SER A 343 -4.94 -20.05 -27.87
C SER A 343 -4.65 -19.86 -26.39
N TYR A 344 -5.65 -19.49 -25.61
CA TYR A 344 -5.57 -19.44 -24.15
C TYR A 344 -6.66 -20.32 -23.57
N ASN A 345 -6.30 -21.29 -22.74
CA ASN A 345 -7.25 -22.11 -22.00
C ASN A 345 -7.60 -21.41 -20.69
N ILE A 346 -8.87 -21.12 -20.46
CA ILE A 346 -9.39 -20.51 -19.24
C ILE A 346 -9.46 -21.57 -18.15
N LEU A 347 -8.67 -21.43 -17.10
CA LEU A 347 -8.66 -22.33 -15.95
C LEU A 347 -9.72 -21.95 -14.91
N GLU A 348 -9.92 -20.65 -14.70
CA GLU A 348 -10.83 -20.14 -13.67
C GLU A 348 -11.34 -18.76 -14.07
N VAL A 349 -12.65 -18.54 -13.92
CA VAL A 349 -13.29 -17.22 -14.04
C VAL A 349 -14.02 -16.93 -12.75
N SER A 350 -13.64 -15.86 -12.07
CA SER A 350 -14.35 -15.32 -10.92
C SER A 350 -14.60 -13.82 -11.10
N PRO A 351 -15.42 -13.18 -10.25
CA PRO A 351 -15.54 -11.72 -10.26
C PRO A 351 -14.20 -10.99 -10.12
N ASP A 352 -13.20 -11.63 -9.51
CA ASP A 352 -11.94 -11.03 -9.10
C ASP A 352 -10.70 -11.75 -9.67
N GLU A 353 -10.84 -12.71 -10.58
CA GLU A 353 -9.71 -13.44 -11.12
C GLU A 353 -10.05 -14.11 -12.46
N LEU A 354 -9.12 -14.08 -13.41
CA LEU A 354 -9.15 -14.89 -14.63
C LEU A 354 -7.81 -15.60 -14.74
N LYS A 355 -7.77 -16.89 -14.44
CA LYS A 355 -6.58 -17.70 -14.65
C LYS A 355 -6.65 -18.31 -16.05
N VAL A 356 -5.60 -18.16 -16.85
CA VAL A 356 -5.50 -18.79 -18.18
C VAL A 356 -4.16 -19.46 -18.39
N VAL A 357 -4.12 -20.48 -19.24
CA VAL A 357 -2.90 -21.09 -19.77
C VAL A 357 -2.76 -20.72 -21.23
N MET A 358 -1.66 -20.05 -21.60
CA MET A 358 -1.37 -19.75 -23.00
C MET A 358 -0.79 -20.98 -23.71
N HIS A 359 -1.39 -21.37 -24.82
CA HIS A 359 -0.93 -22.40 -25.74
C HIS A 359 -0.43 -21.76 -27.02
N VAL A 360 0.86 -21.92 -27.32
CA VAL A 360 1.47 -21.47 -28.57
C VAL A 360 1.79 -22.69 -29.43
N ASN A 361 1.12 -22.84 -30.56
CA ASN A 361 1.35 -23.89 -31.53
C ASN A 361 2.32 -23.37 -32.61
N ILE A 362 3.54 -23.90 -32.62
CA ILE A 362 4.60 -23.47 -33.54
C ILE A 362 4.78 -24.61 -34.55
N ASP A 363 4.54 -24.34 -35.84
CA ASP A 363 4.66 -25.27 -36.98
C ASP A 363 6.12 -25.75 -37.27
N ALA A 364 6.97 -25.89 -36.26
CA ALA A 364 8.35 -26.34 -36.38
C ALA A 364 8.56 -27.79 -35.86
N GLY A 365 7.51 -28.62 -35.89
CA GLY A 365 7.52 -29.97 -35.33
C GLY A 365 7.50 -29.98 -33.79
N PRO A 366 7.26 -31.14 -33.15
CA PRO A 366 7.07 -31.24 -31.71
C PRO A 366 8.37 -30.88 -30.98
N ARG A 367 8.48 -29.63 -30.53
CA ARG A 367 9.45 -29.22 -29.51
C ARG A 367 8.72 -29.11 -28.18
N SER A 368 9.09 -29.97 -27.23
CA SER A 368 8.69 -29.81 -25.83
C SER A 368 9.36 -28.54 -25.29
N ILE A 369 8.61 -27.44 -25.26
CA ILE A 369 8.99 -26.27 -24.49
C ILE A 369 8.44 -26.50 -23.08
N ARG A 370 9.29 -26.92 -22.15
CA ARG A 370 9.01 -26.78 -20.71
C ARG A 370 9.24 -25.32 -20.34
N GLY A 371 8.20 -24.51 -20.50
CA GLY A 371 8.16 -23.09 -20.13
C GLY A 371 6.98 -22.81 -19.21
N ALA A 372 7.16 -21.91 -18.25
CA ALA A 372 6.30 -21.72 -17.09
C ALA A 372 4.88 -21.23 -17.39
N LEU A 373 3.96 -21.65 -16.50
CA LEU A 373 2.61 -21.14 -16.27
C LEU A 373 2.56 -19.61 -16.47
N CYS A 374 1.67 -19.13 -17.35
CA CYS A 374 1.29 -17.72 -17.37
C CYS A 374 0.20 -17.56 -16.30
N GLU A 375 0.44 -16.75 -15.28
CA GLU A 375 -0.58 -16.46 -14.25
C GLU A 375 -1.07 -15.04 -14.50
N LEU A 376 -2.26 -14.92 -15.10
CA LEU A 376 -3.00 -13.67 -15.12
C LEU A 376 -3.62 -13.51 -13.72
N THR A 377 -3.11 -12.57 -12.94
CA THR A 377 -3.73 -12.17 -11.68
C THR A 377 -4.40 -10.82 -11.87
N TYR A 378 -5.71 -10.80 -11.63
CA TYR A 378 -6.52 -9.60 -11.59
C TYR A 378 -6.22 -8.84 -10.29
N GLU A 379 -6.01 -7.53 -10.41
CA GLU A 379 -6.10 -6.64 -9.26
C GLU A 379 -7.31 -5.75 -9.50
N PRO A 380 -8.34 -5.76 -8.62
CA PRO A 380 -9.45 -4.85 -8.77
C PRO A 380 -8.90 -3.43 -8.68
N LEU A 381 -9.11 -2.65 -9.74
CA LEU A 381 -9.13 -1.20 -9.64
C LEU A 381 -10.28 -0.87 -8.68
N THR A 382 -9.99 -0.77 -7.38
CA THR A 382 -10.96 -0.32 -6.38
C THR A 382 -11.59 0.97 -6.88
N GLU A 383 -12.92 1.03 -6.78
CA GLU A 383 -13.77 2.10 -7.25
C GLU A 383 -13.05 3.46 -7.23
N TRP A 384 -12.83 4.05 -8.40
CA TRP A 384 -12.68 5.50 -8.49
C TRP A 384 -14.06 6.09 -8.21
N LYS A 385 -14.47 6.10 -6.94
CA LYS A 385 -15.57 6.93 -6.49
C LYS A 385 -15.06 8.35 -6.69
N ASP A 386 -15.72 9.09 -7.59
CA ASP A 386 -15.60 10.54 -7.62
C ASP A 386 -15.68 11.04 -6.17
N PRO A 387 -14.62 11.67 -5.63
CA PRO A 387 -14.63 12.18 -4.27
C PRO A 387 -15.83 13.09 -3.98
N GLN A 388 -16.42 13.73 -5.01
CA GLN A 388 -17.62 14.55 -4.89
C GLN A 388 -18.93 13.73 -4.74
N ALA A 389 -18.98 12.49 -5.24
CA ALA A 389 -20.17 11.64 -5.15
C ALA A 389 -20.43 11.14 -3.72
N ILE A 390 -19.36 10.90 -2.94
CA ILE A 390 -19.45 10.51 -1.52
C ILE A 390 -20.02 11.67 -0.68
N TRP A 391 -19.59 12.91 -0.97
CA TRP A 391 -20.09 14.12 -0.31
C TRP A 391 -21.59 14.34 -0.53
N THR A 392 -22.09 14.05 -1.73
CA THR A 392 -23.50 14.27 -2.09
C THR A 392 -24.44 13.22 -1.46
N SER A 393 -23.94 12.00 -1.22
CA SER A 393 -24.72 10.93 -0.57
C SER A 393 -24.85 11.09 0.95
N MET A 394 -23.92 11.79 1.61
CA MET A 394 -23.95 11.99 3.06
C MET A 394 -24.83 13.19 3.51
N HIS A 395 -25.13 14.14 2.61
CA HIS A 395 -25.96 15.31 2.92
C HIS A 395 -27.44 15.17 2.53
N ARG A 396 -27.92 13.95 2.24
CA ARG A 396 -29.34 13.68 1.93
C ARG A 396 -30.15 13.03 3.05
N LEU A 397 -29.59 12.88 4.25
CA LEU A 397 -30.38 12.50 5.42
C LEU A 397 -30.60 13.72 6.31
N ASP A 398 -31.87 13.90 6.70
CA ASP A 398 -32.46 14.91 7.57
C ASP A 398 -32.86 16.25 6.92
N LYS A 399 -33.95 16.19 6.13
CA LYS A 399 -35.02 17.17 6.32
C LYS A 399 -36.09 16.52 7.18
N PRO A 400 -36.46 17.11 8.33
CA PRO A 400 -37.64 16.66 9.06
C PRO A 400 -38.86 16.92 8.16
N THR A 401 -39.64 15.88 7.91
CA THR A 401 -41.03 16.05 7.48
C THR A 401 -41.79 16.70 8.63
N GLU A 402 -42.34 17.89 8.38
CA GLU A 402 -43.37 18.53 9.22
C GLU A 402 -44.66 17.70 9.26
#